data_AF-A0A099XXC5-F1
#
_entry.id   AF-A0A099XXC5-F1
#
_cell.length_a   1.000
_cell.length_b   1.000
_cell.length_c   1.000
_cell.angle_alpha   90.00
_cell.angle_beta   90.00
_cell.angle_gamma   90.00
#
_symmetry.space_group_name_H-M   'P 1'
#
loop_
_entity.id
_entity.type
_entity.pdbx_description
1 polymer ?
#
loop_
_entity_poly.entity_id
_entity_poly.type
_entity_poly.pdbx_seq_one_letter_code
_entity_poly.pdbx_strand_id
1 'polypeptide(L)'
;MEEIKQIVTANFTEVDRLLKEDYVCVSIIGKVYGEYAREEIQRITSLNTFRFYYHIKAEDWYACNILYRDILKKKGIEKLKADLQNLVSKQNKSKIALCGYGEGDDFCYRHILSDYLNANGVSVTEVGNVDLNTQKAYWEQNQYKAQGHYNLTDEYVGQILEKSEWIFAKTMPKNPHFYTLRKNFGNNELFLHIVSHIRFYGKAEIFESVLYRVFYYNGYKYWDHPCDALNENCDLINRAVI
;
A
#
# COMPACT_ATOMS: atom_id res chain seq x y z
N MET A 1 18.82 20.69 22.50
CA MET A 1 17.98 19.83 21.65
C MET A 1 18.94 18.83 21.04
N GLU A 2 18.81 17.53 21.31
CA GLU A 2 19.76 16.52 20.80
C GLU A 2 19.62 16.39 19.29
N GLU A 3 20.68 16.67 18.54
CA GLU A 3 20.67 16.51 17.09
C GLU A 3 20.69 15.02 16.70
N ILE A 4 19.91 14.64 15.68
CA ILE A 4 19.92 13.28 15.13
C ILE A 4 21.27 13.05 14.43
N LYS A 5 22.12 12.20 15.00
CA LYS A 5 23.45 11.92 14.46
C LYS A 5 23.44 10.89 13.34
N GLN A 6 22.46 9.99 13.35
CA GLN A 6 22.40 8.88 12.40
C GLN A 6 20.98 8.35 12.26
N ILE A 7 20.59 8.04 11.01
CA ILE A 7 19.37 7.30 10.70
C ILE A 7 19.74 6.09 9.84
N VAL A 8 19.28 4.92 10.24
CA VAL A 8 19.50 3.66 9.52
C VAL A 8 18.18 2.95 9.25
N THR A 9 18.13 2.10 8.22
CA THR A 9 17.09 1.07 8.12
C THR A 9 17.47 -0.16 8.94
N ALA A 10 16.48 -0.92 9.40
CA ALA A 10 16.71 -2.16 10.14
C ALA A 10 15.55 -3.15 10.00
N ASN A 11 15.84 -4.44 10.15
CA ASN A 11 14.83 -5.46 10.42
C ASN A 11 14.41 -5.41 11.90
N PHE A 12 13.18 -5.81 12.21
CA PHE A 12 12.73 -5.98 13.59
C PHE A 12 13.56 -6.99 14.41
N THR A 13 14.23 -7.95 13.78
CA THR A 13 15.15 -8.89 14.44
C THR A 13 16.34 -8.20 15.10
N GLU A 14 16.71 -7.00 14.63
CA GLU A 14 17.87 -6.24 15.12
C GLU A 14 17.54 -5.31 16.30
N VAL A 15 16.27 -5.20 16.69
CA VAL A 15 15.80 -4.20 17.67
C VAL A 15 16.54 -4.32 19.00
N ASP A 16 16.73 -5.52 19.53
CA ASP A 16 17.37 -5.72 20.84
C ASP A 16 18.84 -5.28 20.85
N ARG A 17 19.54 -5.41 19.71
CA ARG A 17 20.91 -4.91 19.54
C ARG A 17 20.90 -3.39 19.43
N LEU A 18 20.04 -2.83 18.57
CA LEU A 18 19.97 -1.40 18.29
C LEU A 18 19.58 -0.58 19.54
N LEU A 19 18.67 -1.11 20.37
CA LEU A 19 18.29 -0.47 21.63
C LEU A 19 19.50 -0.24 22.57
N LYS A 20 20.48 -1.15 22.57
CA LYS A 20 21.74 -1.07 23.33
C LYS A 20 22.77 -0.12 22.69
N GLU A 21 22.61 0.20 21.41
CA GLU A 21 23.55 1.01 20.61
C GLU A 21 23.09 2.48 20.43
N ASP A 22 22.29 2.99 21.37
CA ASP A 22 21.79 4.37 21.36
C ASP A 22 20.78 4.69 20.24
N TYR A 23 20.10 3.68 19.68
CA TYR A 23 19.02 3.90 18.71
C TYR A 23 17.65 3.99 19.36
N VAL A 24 16.84 4.93 18.86
CA VAL A 24 15.38 4.85 18.92
C VAL A 24 14.90 3.97 17.77
N CYS A 25 14.35 2.80 18.09
CA CYS A 25 13.74 1.92 17.10
C CYS A 25 12.32 2.40 16.79
N VAL A 26 12.05 2.73 15.53
CA VAL A 26 10.78 3.29 15.06
C VAL A 26 10.15 2.33 14.07
N SER A 27 8.97 1.81 14.41
CA SER A 27 8.16 1.05 13.46
C SER A 27 7.62 1.97 12.36
N ILE A 28 7.92 1.61 11.12
CA ILE A 28 7.49 2.32 9.92
C ILE A 28 6.18 1.78 9.35
N ILE A 29 5.69 0.66 9.90
CA ILE A 29 4.43 -0.02 9.50
C ILE A 29 3.29 0.18 10.50
N GLY A 30 3.52 0.93 11.59
CA GLY A 30 2.52 1.20 12.61
C GLY A 30 2.69 0.27 13.82
N LYS A 31 1.59 -0.32 14.32
CA LYS A 31 1.68 -1.24 15.46
C LYS A 31 2.33 -2.55 15.02
N VAL A 32 3.33 -2.99 15.77
CA VAL A 32 4.01 -4.29 15.58
C VAL A 32 3.24 -5.36 16.36
N TYR A 33 3.11 -6.55 15.77
CA TYR A 33 2.39 -7.69 16.35
C TYR A 33 3.29 -8.93 16.34
N GLY A 34 2.88 -9.96 17.10
CA GLY A 34 3.57 -11.25 17.13
C GLY A 34 4.91 -11.20 17.86
N GLU A 35 5.84 -12.05 17.44
CA GLU A 35 7.14 -12.26 18.11
C GLU A 35 8.06 -11.02 18.11
N TYR A 36 7.84 -10.10 17.18
CA TYR A 36 8.59 -8.85 17.06
C TYR A 36 8.05 -7.71 17.92
N ALA A 37 6.89 -7.89 18.56
CA ALA A 37 6.29 -6.83 19.37
C ALA A 37 7.18 -6.53 20.60
N ARG A 38 7.51 -5.26 20.78
CA ARG A 38 8.27 -4.72 21.92
C ARG A 38 7.64 -3.39 22.32
N GLU A 39 7.61 -3.09 23.61
CA GLU A 39 7.04 -1.82 24.12
C GLU A 39 7.94 -0.62 23.80
N GLU A 40 9.23 -0.88 23.65
CA GLU A 40 10.28 0.08 23.36
C GLU A 40 10.25 0.58 21.91
N ILE A 41 9.63 -0.18 21.00
CA ILE A 41 9.48 0.23 19.60
C ILE A 41 8.51 1.42 19.53
N GLN A 42 9.05 2.57 19.13
CA GLN A 42 8.30 3.78 18.92
C GLN A 42 7.53 3.73 17.61
N ARG A 43 6.53 4.61 17.47
CA ARG A 43 5.74 4.72 16.24
C ARG A 43 5.47 6.18 15.91
N ILE A 44 5.39 6.46 14.62
CA ILE A 44 4.80 7.70 14.12
C ILE A 44 3.38 7.35 13.69
N THR A 45 2.37 7.85 14.40
CA THR A 45 0.96 7.42 14.24
C THR A 45 0.44 7.49 12.80
N SER A 46 0.96 8.42 12.00
CA SER A 46 0.59 8.54 10.59
C SER A 46 1.19 7.46 9.68
N LEU A 47 2.29 6.83 10.07
CA LEU A 47 2.92 5.73 9.32
C LEU A 47 2.28 4.41 9.75
N ASN A 48 1.27 3.96 9.01
CA ASN A 48 0.54 2.74 9.31
C ASN A 48 0.11 2.05 8.01
N THR A 49 0.35 0.74 7.92
CA THR A 49 0.02 -0.08 6.75
C THR A 49 -1.18 -1.01 6.97
N PHE A 50 -1.92 -0.87 8.09
CA PHE A 50 -3.07 -1.71 8.41
C PHE A 50 -4.09 -1.84 7.26
N ARG A 51 -4.40 -0.73 6.56
CA ARG A 51 -5.35 -0.74 5.43
C ARG A 51 -4.79 -1.36 4.15
N PHE A 52 -3.51 -1.73 4.13
CA PHE A 52 -2.85 -2.31 2.97
C PHE A 52 -2.96 -3.84 2.96
N TYR A 53 -3.64 -4.43 3.95
CA TYR A 53 -3.77 -5.87 4.16
C TYR A 53 -4.05 -6.66 2.86
N TYR A 54 -5.07 -6.27 2.10
CA TYR A 54 -5.43 -6.99 0.87
C TYR A 54 -4.41 -6.81 -0.25
N HIS A 55 -3.76 -5.65 -0.35
CA HIS A 55 -2.67 -5.45 -1.30
C HIS A 55 -1.45 -6.29 -0.93
N ILE A 56 -1.10 -6.37 0.36
CA ILE A 56 -0.01 -7.21 0.85
C ILE A 56 -0.31 -8.69 0.57
N LYS A 57 -1.54 -9.15 0.88
CA LYS A 57 -1.96 -10.54 0.63
C LYS A 57 -1.96 -10.89 -0.85
N ALA A 58 -2.26 -9.92 -1.71
CA ALA A 58 -2.21 -10.09 -3.16
C ALA A 58 -0.82 -9.86 -3.75
N GLU A 59 0.21 -9.51 -2.96
CA GLU A 59 1.53 -9.11 -3.47
C GLU A 59 1.49 -7.93 -4.46
N ASP A 60 0.54 -7.00 -4.26
CA ASP A 60 0.37 -5.79 -5.06
C ASP A 60 1.32 -4.68 -4.57
N TRP A 61 2.62 -4.92 -4.72
CA TRP A 61 3.67 -4.04 -4.23
C TRP A 61 3.64 -2.64 -4.86
N TYR A 62 3.18 -2.54 -6.11
CA TYR A 62 2.87 -1.28 -6.76
C TYR A 62 1.85 -0.46 -5.95
N ALA A 63 0.73 -1.07 -5.54
CA ALA A 63 -0.27 -0.38 -4.73
C ALA A 63 0.24 -0.04 -3.33
N CYS A 64 0.96 -0.97 -2.69
CA CYS A 64 1.62 -0.74 -1.40
C CYS A 64 2.56 0.47 -1.46
N ASN A 65 3.36 0.59 -2.52
CA ASN A 65 4.25 1.73 -2.74
C ASN A 65 3.48 3.05 -2.91
N ILE A 66 2.47 3.09 -3.78
CA ILE A 66 1.66 4.30 -4.01
C ILE A 66 0.99 4.76 -2.71
N LEU A 67 0.35 3.84 -1.99
CA LEU A 67 -0.34 4.16 -0.75
C LEU A 67 0.62 4.65 0.33
N TYR A 68 1.79 4.02 0.47
CA TYR A 68 2.78 4.46 1.44
C TYR A 68 3.33 5.84 1.09
N ARG A 69 3.64 6.10 -0.19
CA ARG A 69 4.08 7.44 -0.64
C ARG A 69 2.99 8.50 -0.48
N ASP A 70 1.72 8.17 -0.65
CA ASP A 70 0.60 9.07 -0.35
C ASP A 70 0.55 9.44 1.15
N ILE A 71 0.79 8.47 2.05
CA ILE A 71 0.96 8.75 3.49
C ILE A 71 2.11 9.75 3.72
N LEU A 72 3.28 9.50 3.12
CA LEU A 72 4.46 10.37 3.29
C LEU A 72 4.23 11.77 2.74
N LYS A 73 3.58 11.89 1.57
CA LYS A 73 3.22 13.17 0.95
C LYS A 73 2.24 13.95 1.83
N LYS A 74 1.18 13.30 2.34
CA LYS A 74 0.21 13.92 3.26
C LYS A 74 0.84 14.33 4.58
N LYS A 75 1.81 13.55 5.06
CA LYS A 75 2.57 13.87 6.27
C LYS A 75 3.44 15.10 6.08
N GLY A 76 4.12 15.19 4.93
CA GLY A 76 5.08 16.24 4.62
C GLY A 76 6.42 16.03 5.35
N ILE A 77 7.51 16.40 4.67
CA ILE A 77 8.86 16.17 5.19
C ILE A 77 9.14 16.90 6.51
N GLU A 78 8.70 18.16 6.65
CA GLU A 78 9.00 18.95 7.85
C GLU A 78 8.33 18.39 9.11
N LYS A 79 7.09 17.89 8.99
CA LYS A 79 6.40 17.23 10.10
C LYS A 79 7.04 15.88 10.43
N LEU A 80 7.55 15.16 9.43
CA LEU A 80 8.25 13.90 9.62
C LEU A 80 9.59 14.11 10.34
N LYS A 81 10.38 15.13 9.95
CA LYS A 81 11.61 15.54 10.65
C LYS A 81 11.32 15.90 12.11
N ALA A 82 10.28 16.71 12.35
CA ALA A 82 9.88 17.10 13.70
C ALA A 82 9.49 15.88 14.56
N ASP A 83 8.76 14.92 14.01
CA ASP A 83 8.41 13.70 14.75
C ASP A 83 9.64 12.86 15.10
N LEU A 84 10.56 12.67 14.15
CA LEU A 84 11.82 11.94 14.39
C LEU A 84 12.66 12.62 15.47
N GLN A 85 12.78 13.95 15.40
CA GLN A 85 13.47 14.77 16.39
C GLN A 85 12.84 14.67 17.79
N ASN A 86 11.51 14.70 17.85
CA ASN A 86 10.77 14.54 19.10
C ASN A 86 10.98 13.15 19.72
N LEU A 87 11.05 12.09 18.91
CA LEU A 87 11.30 10.74 19.40
C LEU A 87 12.68 10.61 20.02
N VAL A 88 13.71 11.15 19.35
CA VAL A 88 15.10 11.21 19.84
C VAL A 88 15.18 11.97 21.16
N SER A 89 14.62 13.19 21.21
CA SER A 89 14.64 14.01 22.44
C SER A 89 13.85 13.39 23.60
N LYS A 90 12.72 12.72 23.33
CA LYS A 90 11.92 12.07 24.38
C LYS A 90 12.61 10.84 24.97
N GLN A 91 13.37 10.12 24.15
CA GLN A 91 14.06 8.90 24.56
C GLN A 91 15.48 9.16 25.08
N ASN A 92 15.96 10.42 25.02
CA ASN A 92 17.32 10.82 25.39
C ASN A 92 18.38 9.93 24.69
N LYS A 93 18.25 9.85 23.36
CA LYS A 93 19.11 9.07 22.45
C LYS A 93 19.52 9.94 21.28
N SER A 94 20.52 9.54 20.50
CA SER A 94 21.01 10.35 19.36
C SER A 94 20.84 9.72 17.98
N LYS A 95 20.36 8.47 17.88
CA LYS A 95 20.23 7.74 16.61
C LYS A 95 18.83 7.18 16.40
N ILE A 96 18.46 6.93 15.15
CA ILE A 96 17.16 6.37 14.76
C ILE A 96 17.36 5.12 13.90
N ALA A 97 16.63 4.06 14.22
CA ALA A 97 16.48 2.90 13.36
C ALA A 97 15.05 2.83 12.83
N LEU A 98 14.90 2.85 11.51
CA LEU A 98 13.63 2.70 10.79
C LEU A 98 13.37 1.21 10.59
N CYS A 99 12.56 0.64 11.48
CA CYS A 99 12.36 -0.80 11.59
C CYS A 99 11.14 -1.28 10.78
N GLY A 100 11.32 -2.33 9.97
CA GLY A 100 10.27 -3.00 9.22
C GLY A 100 10.51 -4.52 9.10
N TYR A 101 9.51 -5.25 8.59
CA TYR A 101 9.61 -6.70 8.32
C TYR A 101 10.48 -7.02 7.09
N GLY A 102 10.80 -8.29 6.87
CA GLY A 102 11.43 -8.80 5.64
C GLY A 102 12.96 -8.86 5.72
N GLU A 103 13.52 -9.95 5.19
CA GLU A 103 14.95 -10.25 5.16
C GLU A 103 15.50 -10.17 3.74
N GLY A 104 16.80 -9.87 3.60
CA GLY A 104 17.44 -9.73 2.30
C GLY A 104 16.70 -8.78 1.36
N ASP A 105 16.23 -9.33 0.24
CA ASP A 105 15.59 -8.58 -0.86
C ASP A 105 14.05 -8.59 -0.81
N ASP A 106 13.42 -9.06 0.28
CA ASP A 106 11.96 -8.98 0.44
C ASP A 106 11.44 -7.53 0.30
N PHE A 107 10.27 -7.34 -0.30
CA PHE A 107 9.63 -6.02 -0.34
C PHE A 107 9.48 -5.45 1.07
N CYS A 108 10.01 -4.24 1.30
CA CYS A 108 9.86 -3.59 2.60
C CYS A 108 9.63 -2.07 2.52
N TYR A 109 8.62 -1.61 3.25
CA TYR A 109 8.26 -0.20 3.38
C TYR A 109 9.40 0.67 3.97
N ARG A 110 10.36 0.10 4.72
CA ARG A 110 11.46 0.87 5.32
C ARG A 110 12.34 1.49 4.23
N HIS A 111 12.48 0.81 3.10
CA HIS A 111 13.23 1.29 1.94
C HIS A 111 12.49 2.39 1.18
N ILE A 112 11.15 2.37 1.18
CA ILE A 112 10.34 3.47 0.64
C ILE A 112 10.50 4.73 1.50
N LEU A 113 10.47 4.59 2.83
CA LEU A 113 10.69 5.71 3.74
C LEU A 113 12.11 6.28 3.62
N SER A 114 13.11 5.40 3.57
CA SER A 114 14.51 5.76 3.36
C SER A 114 14.70 6.53 2.05
N ASP A 115 14.16 6.03 0.94
CA ASP A 115 14.18 6.70 -0.37
C ASP A 115 13.53 8.09 -0.30
N TYR A 116 12.36 8.21 0.32
CA TYR A 116 11.68 9.49 0.49
C TYR A 116 12.48 10.48 1.35
N LEU A 117 13.06 10.04 2.46
CA LEU A 117 13.87 10.88 3.33
C LEU A 117 15.13 11.38 2.62
N ASN A 118 15.86 10.47 1.95
CA ASN A 118 17.05 10.80 1.19
C ASN A 118 16.75 11.79 0.05
N ALA A 119 15.66 11.57 -0.69
CA ALA A 119 15.21 12.48 -1.75
C ALA A 119 14.85 13.89 -1.22
N ASN A 120 14.60 14.04 0.08
CA ASN A 120 14.29 15.31 0.74
C ASN A 120 15.42 15.80 1.66
N GLY A 121 16.66 15.34 1.43
CA GLY A 121 17.85 15.82 2.13
C GLY A 121 18.01 15.33 3.56
N VAL A 122 17.30 14.28 3.97
CA VAL A 122 17.49 13.60 5.26
C VAL A 122 18.24 12.29 5.00
N SER A 123 19.53 12.28 5.36
CA SER A 123 20.40 11.13 5.10
C SER A 123 19.96 9.89 5.90
N VAL A 124 19.66 8.81 5.20
CA VAL A 124 19.36 7.48 5.77
C VAL A 124 20.30 6.46 5.15
N THR A 125 20.98 5.68 6.01
CA THR A 125 21.87 4.60 5.58
C THR A 125 21.10 3.28 5.53
N GLU A 126 21.18 2.58 4.41
CA GLU A 126 20.68 1.21 4.31
C GLU A 126 21.64 0.25 5.05
N VAL A 127 21.11 -0.60 5.90
CA VAL A 127 21.90 -1.59 6.65
C VAL A 127 21.49 -2.99 6.23
N GLY A 128 22.51 -3.83 6.01
CA GLY A 128 22.35 -5.19 5.50
C GLY A 128 22.63 -5.29 4.01
N ASN A 129 22.61 -6.52 3.49
CA ASN A 129 22.72 -6.79 2.05
C ASN A 129 21.33 -6.60 1.41
N VAL A 130 21.00 -5.37 1.07
CA VAL A 130 19.74 -5.03 0.38
C VAL A 130 20.07 -4.47 -1.00
N ASP A 131 19.51 -5.07 -2.05
CA ASP A 131 19.54 -4.46 -3.38
C ASP A 131 18.37 -3.46 -3.54
N LEU A 132 18.69 -2.17 -3.51
CA LEU A 132 17.72 -1.11 -3.74
C LEU A 132 17.10 -1.15 -5.14
N ASN A 133 17.77 -1.73 -6.13
CA ASN A 133 17.18 -1.90 -7.46
C ASN A 133 16.06 -2.95 -7.43
N THR A 134 16.23 -4.03 -6.67
CA THR A 134 15.17 -5.02 -6.44
C THR A 134 13.97 -4.38 -5.74
N GLN A 135 14.21 -3.54 -4.72
CA GLN A 135 13.12 -2.80 -4.08
C GLN A 135 12.38 -1.89 -5.08
N LYS A 136 13.13 -1.13 -5.90
CA LYS A 136 12.54 -0.26 -6.93
C LYS A 136 11.76 -1.05 -7.98
N ALA A 137 12.20 -2.23 -8.36
CA ALA A 137 11.46 -3.10 -9.28
C ALA A 137 10.08 -3.46 -8.72
N TYR A 138 9.98 -3.82 -7.44
CA TYR A 138 8.67 -4.06 -6.79
C TYR A 138 7.77 -2.83 -6.81
N TRP A 139 8.32 -1.63 -6.69
CA TRP A 139 7.56 -0.38 -6.66
C TRP A 139 6.90 -0.05 -8.00
N GLU A 140 7.48 -0.57 -9.09
CA GLU A 140 7.03 -0.34 -10.48
C GLU A 140 6.24 -1.53 -11.05
N GLN A 141 6.40 -2.73 -10.47
CA GLN A 141 5.77 -3.95 -10.96
C GLN A 141 4.26 -3.96 -10.70
N ASN A 142 3.47 -3.67 -11.74
CA ASN A 142 2.03 -3.88 -11.71
C ASN A 142 1.68 -5.31 -12.11
N GLN A 143 1.51 -6.20 -11.13
CA GLN A 143 1.23 -7.62 -11.36
C GLN A 143 0.02 -7.89 -12.27
N TYR A 144 -1.02 -7.07 -12.22
CA TYR A 144 -2.21 -7.26 -13.05
C TYR A 144 -1.92 -6.97 -14.53
N LYS A 145 -0.92 -6.12 -14.82
CA LYS A 145 -0.41 -5.97 -16.18
C LYS A 145 0.34 -7.21 -16.66
N ALA A 146 1.05 -7.90 -15.76
CA ALA A 146 1.74 -9.13 -16.10
C ALA A 146 0.78 -10.32 -16.31
N GLN A 147 -0.32 -10.37 -15.55
CA GLN A 147 -1.33 -11.44 -15.65
C GLN A 147 -2.19 -11.37 -16.92
N GLY A 148 -2.38 -10.17 -17.49
CA GLY A 148 -3.17 -9.97 -18.71
C GLY A 148 -4.67 -9.77 -18.46
N HIS A 149 -5.44 -9.76 -19.54
CA HIS A 149 -6.86 -9.36 -19.53
C HIS A 149 -7.75 -10.18 -20.49
N TYR A 150 -7.35 -11.41 -20.82
CA TYR A 150 -8.12 -12.34 -21.66
C TYR A 150 -8.47 -11.80 -23.06
N ASN A 151 -7.74 -10.81 -23.56
CA ASN A 151 -7.96 -10.16 -24.87
C ASN A 151 -9.37 -9.60 -25.06
N LEU A 152 -10.10 -9.30 -23.97
CA LEU A 152 -11.35 -8.57 -24.06
C LEU A 152 -11.10 -7.13 -24.53
N THR A 153 -12.04 -6.57 -25.29
CA THR A 153 -12.01 -5.15 -25.68
C THR A 153 -12.76 -4.30 -24.66
N ASP A 154 -12.36 -3.03 -24.53
CA ASP A 154 -13.06 -2.07 -23.67
C ASP A 154 -14.55 -1.97 -24.00
N GLU A 155 -14.90 -1.98 -25.29
CA GLU A 155 -16.28 -1.92 -25.74
C GLU A 155 -17.08 -3.18 -25.35
N TYR A 156 -16.51 -4.38 -25.52
CA TYR A 156 -17.18 -5.61 -25.11
C TYR A 156 -17.45 -5.63 -23.60
N VAL A 157 -16.44 -5.28 -22.80
CA VAL A 157 -16.55 -5.22 -21.34
C VAL A 157 -17.55 -4.15 -20.91
N GLY A 158 -17.45 -2.95 -21.48
CA GLY A 158 -18.35 -1.84 -21.18
C GLY A 158 -19.81 -2.17 -21.48
N GLN A 159 -20.09 -2.75 -22.66
CA GLN A 159 -21.46 -3.15 -23.04
C GLN A 159 -22.05 -4.24 -22.11
N ILE A 160 -21.25 -5.19 -21.64
CA ILE A 160 -21.71 -6.19 -20.67
C ILE A 160 -22.04 -5.53 -19.33
N LEU A 161 -21.14 -4.66 -18.84
CA LEU A 161 -21.33 -3.96 -17.58
C LEU A 161 -22.56 -3.04 -17.61
N GLU A 162 -22.83 -2.36 -18.73
CA GLU A 162 -24.03 -1.52 -18.88
C GLU A 162 -25.33 -2.31 -18.83
N LYS A 163 -25.35 -3.51 -19.42
CA LYS A 163 -26.52 -4.41 -19.46
C LYS A 163 -26.70 -5.23 -18.18
N SER A 164 -25.72 -5.21 -17.28
CA SER A 164 -25.76 -5.95 -16.02
C SER A 164 -26.86 -5.43 -15.08
N GLU A 165 -27.34 -6.28 -14.19
CA GLU A 165 -28.21 -5.85 -13.10
C GLU A 165 -27.41 -5.11 -12.03
N TRP A 166 -27.90 -3.94 -11.61
CA TRP A 166 -27.22 -3.04 -10.67
C TRP A 166 -28.06 -2.79 -9.42
N ILE A 167 -27.46 -3.01 -8.26
CA ILE A 167 -28.07 -2.81 -6.95
C ILE A 167 -27.52 -1.52 -6.34
N PHE A 168 -28.39 -0.61 -5.92
CA PHE A 168 -27.97 0.63 -5.26
C PHE A 168 -27.45 0.37 -3.84
N ALA A 169 -26.25 0.88 -3.53
CA ALA A 169 -25.58 0.72 -2.24
C ALA A 169 -26.19 1.63 -1.15
N LYS A 170 -27.37 1.27 -0.64
CA LYS A 170 -28.14 2.06 0.35
C LYS A 170 -27.38 2.37 1.64
N THR A 171 -26.41 1.53 2.02
CA THR A 171 -25.63 1.68 3.26
C THR A 171 -24.47 2.67 3.14
N MET A 172 -24.18 3.20 1.95
CA MET A 172 -23.05 4.10 1.68
C MET A 172 -23.53 5.48 1.18
N PRO A 173 -24.31 6.25 1.98
CA PRO A 173 -24.95 7.49 1.51
C PRO A 173 -23.97 8.60 1.13
N LYS A 174 -22.75 8.59 1.71
CA LYS A 174 -21.69 9.58 1.41
C LYS A 174 -20.90 9.27 0.13
N ASN A 175 -21.07 8.07 -0.43
CA ASN A 175 -20.43 7.65 -1.66
C ASN A 175 -21.46 6.85 -2.47
N PRO A 176 -22.48 7.52 -3.05
CA PRO A 176 -23.56 6.83 -3.75
C PRO A 176 -23.00 6.08 -4.96
N HIS A 177 -23.15 4.76 -4.94
CA HIS A 177 -22.72 3.89 -6.03
C HIS A 177 -23.68 2.70 -6.15
N PHE A 178 -23.49 1.94 -7.22
CA PHE A 178 -24.18 0.70 -7.50
C PHE A 178 -23.18 -0.44 -7.53
N TYR A 179 -23.65 -1.66 -7.34
CA TYR A 179 -22.84 -2.86 -7.52
C TYR A 179 -23.62 -3.96 -8.22
N THR A 180 -22.90 -4.84 -8.92
CA THR A 180 -23.42 -6.11 -9.42
C THR A 180 -22.71 -7.26 -8.71
N LEU A 181 -23.43 -8.36 -8.46
CA LEU A 181 -22.93 -9.49 -7.70
C LEU A 181 -22.54 -10.63 -8.63
N ARG A 182 -21.36 -11.21 -8.42
CA ARG A 182 -20.86 -12.38 -9.16
C ARG A 182 -21.87 -13.52 -9.23
N LYS A 183 -22.50 -13.84 -8.10
CA LYS A 183 -23.53 -14.88 -8.00
C LYS A 183 -24.77 -14.65 -8.87
N ASN A 184 -25.06 -13.38 -9.22
CA ASN A 184 -26.20 -13.00 -10.05
C ASN A 184 -25.79 -12.72 -11.51
N PHE A 185 -24.48 -12.76 -11.82
CA PHE A 185 -23.95 -12.36 -13.12
C PHE A 185 -24.24 -13.40 -14.23
N GLY A 186 -24.61 -14.63 -13.87
CA GLY A 186 -24.99 -15.69 -14.81
C GLY A 186 -23.84 -16.39 -15.53
N ASN A 187 -22.64 -15.79 -15.56
CA ASN A 187 -21.42 -16.41 -16.05
C ASN A 187 -20.22 -16.06 -15.16
N ASN A 188 -19.80 -17.04 -14.35
CA ASN A 188 -18.74 -16.89 -13.37
C ASN A 188 -17.38 -16.56 -13.99
N GLU A 189 -17.04 -17.23 -15.10
CA GLU A 189 -15.76 -17.09 -15.77
C GLU A 189 -15.65 -15.72 -16.45
N LEU A 190 -16.69 -15.32 -17.19
CA LEU A 190 -16.76 -14.01 -17.82
C LEU A 190 -16.67 -12.88 -16.79
N PHE A 191 -17.30 -13.03 -15.62
CA PHE A 191 -17.17 -12.05 -14.53
C PHE A 191 -15.71 -11.87 -14.13
N LEU A 192 -14.97 -12.95 -13.89
CA LEU A 192 -13.55 -12.88 -13.50
C LEU A 192 -12.66 -12.33 -14.63
N HIS A 193 -12.97 -12.62 -15.89
CA HIS A 193 -12.28 -12.02 -17.03
C HIS A 193 -12.50 -10.50 -17.09
N ILE A 194 -13.72 -10.03 -16.80
CA ILE A 194 -14.04 -8.61 -16.68
C ILE A 194 -13.29 -7.96 -15.51
N VAL A 195 -13.23 -8.61 -14.34
CA VAL A 195 -12.43 -8.11 -13.21
C VAL A 195 -10.96 -7.97 -13.61
N SER A 196 -10.42 -8.96 -14.32
CA SER A 196 -9.04 -8.91 -14.84
C SER A 196 -8.85 -7.75 -15.82
N HIS A 197 -9.83 -7.49 -16.69
CA HIS A 197 -9.83 -6.34 -17.59
C HIS A 197 -9.86 -5.01 -16.84
N ILE A 198 -10.71 -4.88 -15.82
CA ILE A 198 -10.78 -3.68 -14.96
C ILE A 198 -9.44 -3.44 -14.25
N ARG A 199 -8.82 -4.47 -13.67
CA ARG A 199 -7.52 -4.34 -13.00
C ARG A 199 -6.37 -4.12 -13.98
N PHE A 200 -6.47 -4.63 -15.20
CA PHE A 200 -5.47 -4.37 -16.22
C PHE A 200 -5.55 -2.92 -16.71
N TYR A 201 -6.70 -2.44 -17.17
CA TYR A 201 -6.84 -1.10 -17.79
C TYR A 201 -7.17 0.02 -16.80
N GLY A 202 -7.59 -0.33 -15.59
CA GLY A 202 -8.03 0.63 -14.59
C GLY A 202 -6.93 1.59 -14.14
N LYS A 203 -7.32 2.84 -13.95
CA LYS A 203 -6.46 3.88 -13.39
C LYS A 203 -6.41 3.73 -11.87
N ALA A 204 -5.24 3.97 -11.28
CA ALA A 204 -5.07 3.93 -9.83
C ALA A 204 -5.76 5.14 -9.18
N GLU A 205 -6.67 4.89 -8.25
CA GLU A 205 -7.35 5.90 -7.45
C GLU A 205 -7.33 5.53 -5.97
N ILE A 206 -6.99 6.50 -5.13
CA ILE A 206 -6.98 6.30 -3.68
C ILE A 206 -8.30 6.80 -3.10
N PHE A 207 -9.06 5.90 -2.49
CA PHE A 207 -10.25 6.24 -1.71
C PHE A 207 -10.13 5.62 -0.32
N GLU A 208 -10.31 6.44 0.72
CA GLU A 208 -10.17 6.03 2.13
C GLU A 208 -8.90 5.19 2.42
N SER A 209 -7.76 5.63 1.87
CA SER A 209 -6.45 4.96 2.04
C SER A 209 -6.38 3.52 1.50
N VAL A 210 -7.23 3.20 0.52
CA VAL A 210 -7.18 1.97 -0.28
C VAL A 210 -7.00 2.37 -1.74
N LEU A 211 -6.18 1.63 -2.48
CA LEU A 211 -5.98 1.87 -3.91
C LEU A 211 -6.92 0.99 -4.71
N TYR A 212 -7.76 1.63 -5.50
CA TYR A 212 -8.66 0.99 -6.44
C TYR A 212 -8.09 1.14 -7.84
N ARG A 213 -8.35 0.15 -8.69
CA ARG A 213 -8.13 0.24 -10.13
C ARG A 213 -9.49 0.48 -10.78
N VAL A 214 -9.62 1.65 -11.39
CA VAL A 214 -10.89 2.18 -11.84
C VAL A 214 -10.91 2.22 -13.36
N PHE A 215 -11.76 1.38 -13.95
CA PHE A 215 -12.01 1.36 -15.38
C PHE A 215 -13.08 2.38 -15.75
N TYR A 216 -12.87 3.12 -16.83
CA TYR A 216 -13.74 4.22 -17.24
C TYR A 216 -14.38 3.90 -18.58
N TYR A 217 -15.70 3.93 -18.64
CA TYR A 217 -16.43 3.66 -19.87
C TYR A 217 -17.78 4.41 -19.87
N ASN A 218 -18.05 5.12 -20.97
CA ASN A 218 -19.33 5.79 -21.25
C ASN A 218 -19.95 6.58 -20.07
N GLY A 219 -19.16 7.47 -19.44
CA GLY A 219 -19.66 8.32 -18.35
C GLY A 219 -19.74 7.62 -16.98
N TYR A 220 -19.31 6.37 -16.89
CA TYR A 220 -19.24 5.60 -15.66
C TYR A 220 -17.80 5.20 -15.31
N LYS A 221 -17.59 5.04 -14.01
CA LYS A 221 -16.42 4.40 -13.43
C LYS A 221 -16.80 3.04 -12.84
N TYR A 222 -15.94 2.05 -13.02
CA TYR A 222 -16.13 0.66 -12.60
C TYR A 222 -14.92 0.19 -11.80
N TRP A 223 -15.14 -0.47 -10.67
CA TRP A 223 -14.05 -0.97 -9.83
C TRP A 223 -14.49 -2.15 -8.97
N ASP A 224 -13.57 -3.05 -8.68
CA ASP A 224 -13.73 -4.08 -7.65
C ASP A 224 -12.86 -3.76 -6.42
N HIS A 225 -13.07 -4.49 -5.33
CA HIS A 225 -12.20 -4.37 -4.15
C HIS A 225 -10.91 -5.16 -4.34
N PRO A 226 -9.76 -4.65 -3.87
CA PRO A 226 -8.56 -5.48 -3.75
C PRO A 226 -8.86 -6.63 -2.79
N CYS A 227 -8.70 -7.86 -3.26
CA CYS A 227 -9.04 -9.06 -2.49
C CYS A 227 -7.94 -10.12 -2.52
N ASP A 228 -7.43 -10.43 -3.72
CA ASP A 228 -6.37 -11.40 -3.99
C ASP A 228 -5.75 -11.16 -5.37
N ALA A 229 -4.68 -11.89 -5.67
CA ALA A 229 -3.93 -11.76 -6.92
C ALA A 229 -4.65 -12.36 -8.16
N LEU A 230 -5.50 -13.37 -7.99
CA LEU A 230 -6.08 -14.18 -9.07
C LEU A 230 -7.55 -13.85 -9.39
N ASN A 231 -8.11 -12.85 -8.69
CA ASN A 231 -9.52 -12.45 -8.70
C ASN A 231 -10.50 -13.47 -8.08
N GLU A 232 -10.02 -14.59 -7.53
CA GLU A 232 -10.87 -15.72 -7.13
C GLU A 232 -11.88 -15.37 -6.04
N ASN A 233 -11.54 -14.43 -5.16
CA ASN A 233 -12.39 -13.95 -4.07
C ASN A 233 -13.09 -12.62 -4.43
N CYS A 234 -13.12 -12.22 -5.70
CA CYS A 234 -13.89 -11.07 -6.13
C CYS A 234 -15.38 -11.46 -6.23
N ASP A 235 -16.22 -10.80 -5.43
CA ASP A 235 -17.65 -11.11 -5.35
C ASP A 235 -18.56 -10.06 -6.01
N LEU A 236 -18.03 -8.86 -6.26
CA LEU A 236 -18.80 -7.76 -6.80
C LEU A 236 -17.94 -6.79 -7.61
N ILE A 237 -18.59 -6.12 -8.57
CA ILE A 237 -18.06 -4.97 -9.28
C ILE A 237 -18.95 -3.79 -8.93
N ASN A 238 -18.35 -2.68 -8.54
CA ASN A 238 -19.01 -1.41 -8.27
C ASN A 238 -19.06 -0.53 -9.52
N ARG A 239 -20.01 0.40 -9.55
CA ARG A 239 -20.15 1.44 -10.56
C ARG A 239 -20.66 2.75 -9.97
N ALA A 240 -20.17 3.87 -10.49
CA ALA A 240 -20.72 5.20 -10.22
C ALA A 240 -20.61 6.09 -11.47
N VAL A 241 -21.43 7.13 -11.53
CA VAL A 241 -21.30 8.19 -12.56
C VAL A 241 -20.02 8.98 -12.27
N ILE A 242 -19.33 9.42 -13.33
CA ILE A 242 -18.12 10.27 -13.25
C ILE A 242 -18.48 11.67 -12.75
#